data_AF-A0A3D0ZPR6-F1
#
_entry.id   AF-A0A3D0ZPR6-F1
#
_cell.length_a   1.000
_cell.length_b   1.000
_cell.length_c   1.000
_cell.angle_alpha   90.00
_cell.angle_beta   90.00
_cell.angle_gamma   90.00
#
_symmetry.space_group_name_H-M   'P 1'
#
loop_
_entity.id
_entity.type
_entity.pdbx_description
1 polymer ?
#
loop_
_entity_poly.entity_id
_entity_poly.type
_entity_poly.pdbx_seq_one_letter_code
_entity_poly.pdbx_strand_id
1 'polypeptide(L)'
;MINKRFDLKKLKDLLNEALEEQKKVDLGKLLDERTASKAFVAITMKNASNMWPDIKAKRMAPYVRGKLVTETDEVASLDLGLVLIALGINQIGNLFPKEQAERLTQYTFDELAVDKTGYSTNEVVDYIAALSEGKDAKDGFDNVITILLNQWFGKNTDTIMFKPISGSGVLVIDPIIKDFIFEAIALAPTFWDTIKGDYKLYENS
;
A
#
# COMPACT_ATOMS: atom_id res chain seq x y z
N MET A 1 16.98 10.38 -12.68
CA MET A 1 16.38 11.48 -11.88
C MET A 1 14.87 11.48 -12.12
N ILE A 2 14.11 10.71 -11.35
CA ILE A 2 12.65 10.86 -11.28
C ILE A 2 12.31 10.83 -9.80
N ASN A 3 12.55 11.96 -9.15
CA ASN A 3 12.11 12.21 -7.78
C ASN A 3 10.78 12.99 -7.91
N LYS A 4 9.73 12.33 -8.42
CA LYS A 4 8.37 12.78 -8.15
C LYS A 4 8.10 12.33 -6.72
N ARG A 5 8.65 13.10 -5.78
CA ARG A 5 8.30 13.03 -4.36
C ARG A 5 6.80 12.84 -4.28
N PHE A 6 6.39 11.90 -3.45
CA PHE A 6 5.06 11.88 -2.84
C PHE A 6 4.63 13.34 -2.65
N ASP A 7 3.61 13.77 -3.40
CA ASP A 7 3.27 15.18 -3.48
C ASP A 7 2.63 15.54 -2.14
N LEU A 8 3.44 15.99 -1.19
CA LEU A 8 3.00 16.36 0.16
C LEU A 8 1.93 17.45 0.11
N LYS A 9 1.90 18.27 -0.95
CA LYS A 9 0.83 19.22 -1.18
C LYS A 9 -0.47 18.48 -1.54
N LYS A 10 -0.41 17.52 -2.46
CA LYS A 10 -1.55 16.65 -2.79
C LYS A 10 -2.01 15.80 -1.61
N LEU A 11 -1.09 15.30 -0.77
CA LEU A 11 -1.43 14.61 0.49
C LEU A 11 -2.21 15.55 1.42
N LYS A 12 -1.73 16.78 1.59
CA LYS A 12 -2.41 17.81 2.39
C LYS A 12 -3.76 18.20 1.79
N ASP A 13 -3.86 18.31 0.47
CA ASP A 13 -5.12 18.63 -0.22
C ASP A 13 -6.14 17.49 -0.07
N LEU A 14 -5.71 16.22 -0.14
CA LEU A 14 -6.58 15.06 0.09
C LEU A 14 -6.97 14.88 1.56
N LEU A 15 -6.03 15.17 2.47
CA LEU A 15 -6.31 15.21 3.90
C LEU A 15 -7.33 16.32 4.17
N ASN A 16 -7.15 17.51 3.57
CA ASN A 16 -8.12 18.59 3.66
C ASN A 16 -9.47 18.19 3.05
N GLU A 17 -9.53 17.57 1.87
CA GLU A 17 -10.78 17.05 1.28
C GLU A 17 -11.48 16.03 2.20
N ALA A 18 -10.73 15.11 2.82
CA ALA A 18 -11.27 14.16 3.80
C ALA A 18 -11.71 14.85 5.11
N LEU A 19 -11.05 15.95 5.49
CA LEU A 19 -11.36 16.76 6.66
C LEU A 19 -12.46 17.80 6.42
N GLU A 20 -12.78 18.18 5.17
CA GLU A 20 -13.90 19.08 4.84
C GLU A 20 -15.26 18.47 5.22
N GLU A 21 -15.35 17.14 5.36
CA GLU A 21 -16.51 16.45 5.94
C GLU A 21 -16.67 16.70 7.45
N GLN A 22 -15.60 17.10 8.15
CA GLN A 22 -15.62 17.57 9.53
C GLN A 22 -15.72 19.11 9.56
N LYS A 23 -16.95 19.63 9.64
CA LYS A 23 -17.23 21.06 9.82
C LYS A 23 -16.27 21.73 10.80
N LYS A 24 -15.56 22.77 10.32
CA LYS A 24 -15.03 23.92 11.09
C LYS A 24 -14.72 23.59 12.56
N VAL A 25 -13.66 22.83 12.77
CA VAL A 25 -13.01 22.78 14.08
C VAL A 25 -11.61 23.34 13.89
N ASP A 26 -11.49 24.65 14.11
CA ASP A 26 -10.22 25.31 14.33
C ASP A 26 -9.67 24.85 15.70
N LEU A 27 -9.05 23.67 15.74
CA LEU A 27 -8.36 23.15 16.92
C LEU A 27 -6.94 22.74 16.51
N GLY A 28 -6.00 23.66 16.77
CA GLY A 28 -4.59 23.51 16.43
C GLY A 28 -4.06 22.08 16.55
N LYS A 29 -3.69 21.50 15.40
CA LYS A 29 -2.99 20.21 15.28
C LYS A 29 -3.66 19.02 15.98
N LEU A 30 -4.93 19.07 16.38
CA LEU A 30 -5.63 17.91 16.94
C LEU A 30 -6.36 17.16 15.82
N LEU A 31 -6.20 15.84 15.80
CA LEU A 31 -6.85 14.98 14.81
C LEU A 31 -7.36 13.71 15.49
N ASP A 32 -8.63 13.39 15.25
CA ASP A 32 -9.24 12.17 15.76
C ASP A 32 -8.64 10.91 15.07
N GLU A 33 -8.40 9.87 15.86
CA GLU A 33 -7.78 8.61 15.41
C GLU A 33 -8.60 7.89 14.33
N ARG A 34 -9.94 7.88 14.42
CA ARG A 34 -10.80 7.29 13.37
C ARG A 34 -10.70 8.08 12.08
N THR A 35 -10.72 9.40 12.18
CA THR A 35 -10.59 10.32 11.03
C THR A 35 -9.24 10.14 10.34
N ALA A 36 -8.15 10.04 11.10
CA ALA A 36 -6.83 9.75 10.57
C ALA A 36 -6.79 8.40 9.84
N SER A 37 -7.44 7.37 10.38
CA SER A 37 -7.50 6.03 9.79
C SER A 37 -8.36 5.98 8.51
N LYS A 38 -9.51 6.66 8.50
CA LYS A 38 -10.33 6.84 7.29
C LYS A 38 -9.56 7.58 6.19
N ALA A 39 -8.90 8.68 6.54
CA ALA A 39 -8.06 9.43 5.60
C ALA A 39 -6.90 8.57 5.08
N PHE A 40 -6.26 7.78 5.95
CA PHE A 40 -5.20 6.85 5.58
C PHE A 40 -5.67 5.88 4.49
N VAL A 41 -6.78 5.16 4.71
CA VAL A 41 -7.32 4.19 3.74
C VAL A 41 -7.68 4.88 2.42
N ALA A 42 -8.44 5.98 2.48
CA ALA A 42 -8.91 6.68 1.28
C ALA A 42 -7.76 7.22 0.42
N ILE A 43 -6.77 7.88 1.04
CA ILE A 43 -5.61 8.43 0.35
C ILE A 43 -4.75 7.32 -0.23
N THR A 44 -4.54 6.25 0.53
CA THR A 44 -3.72 5.11 0.10
C THR A 44 -4.32 4.43 -1.13
N MET A 45 -5.62 4.17 -1.12
CA MET A 45 -6.34 3.61 -2.26
C MET A 45 -6.28 4.52 -3.49
N LYS A 46 -6.50 5.84 -3.31
CA LYS A 46 -6.38 6.82 -4.39
C LYS A 46 -4.97 6.87 -4.97
N ASN A 47 -3.94 6.78 -4.13
CA ASN A 47 -2.55 6.76 -4.58
C ASN A 47 -2.23 5.48 -5.34
N ALA A 48 -2.66 4.32 -4.86
CA ALA A 48 -2.49 3.06 -5.58
C ALA A 48 -3.12 3.10 -6.98
N SER A 49 -4.37 3.58 -7.09
CA SER A 49 -5.04 3.78 -8.37
C SER A 49 -4.30 4.76 -9.31
N ASN A 50 -3.71 5.83 -8.78
CA ASN A 50 -2.90 6.76 -9.57
C ASN A 50 -1.55 6.17 -10.01
N MET A 51 -0.96 5.30 -9.20
CA MET A 51 0.36 4.70 -9.45
C MET A 51 0.27 3.53 -10.42
N TRP A 52 -0.83 2.77 -10.38
CA TRP A 52 -1.00 1.56 -11.18
C TRP A 52 -0.77 1.76 -12.69
N PRO A 53 -1.32 2.78 -13.36
CA PRO A 53 -1.08 3.00 -14.79
C PRO A 53 0.40 3.15 -15.15
N ASP A 54 1.17 3.84 -14.30
CA ASP A 54 2.60 4.03 -14.48
C ASP A 54 3.38 2.74 -14.23
N ILE A 55 3.02 1.97 -13.21
CA ILE A 55 3.59 0.64 -12.93
C ILE A 55 3.33 -0.29 -14.12
N LYS A 56 2.07 -0.43 -14.54
CA LYS A 56 1.66 -1.27 -15.66
C LYS A 56 2.36 -0.87 -16.96
N ALA A 57 2.26 0.40 -17.37
CA ALA A 57 2.73 0.83 -18.69
C ALA A 57 4.25 0.97 -18.79
N LYS A 58 4.92 1.47 -17.74
CA LYS A 58 6.35 1.82 -17.81
C LYS A 58 7.25 0.77 -17.18
N ARG A 59 6.73 -0.01 -16.23
CA ARG A 59 7.54 -0.92 -15.40
C ARG A 59 7.26 -2.38 -15.67
N MET A 60 6.03 -2.74 -16.05
CA MET A 60 5.64 -4.14 -16.30
C MET A 60 5.56 -4.46 -17.79
N ALA A 61 4.90 -3.63 -18.61
CA ALA A 61 4.70 -3.89 -20.04
C ALA A 61 5.97 -4.18 -20.86
N PRO A 62 7.16 -3.62 -20.56
CA PRO A 62 8.39 -3.98 -21.28
C PRO A 62 8.86 -5.42 -21.04
N TYR A 63 8.45 -6.02 -19.92
CA TYR A 63 8.99 -7.30 -19.42
C TYR A 63 7.95 -8.43 -19.41
N VAL A 64 6.67 -8.07 -19.42
CA VAL A 64 5.55 -9.00 -19.36
C VAL A 64 4.95 -9.18 -20.75
N ARG A 65 5.17 -10.35 -21.37
CA ARG A 65 4.53 -10.73 -22.64
C ARG A 65 3.16 -11.41 -22.46
N GLY A 66 2.78 -11.78 -21.24
CA GLY A 66 1.52 -12.43 -20.90
C GLY A 66 0.39 -11.44 -20.58
N LYS A 67 -0.86 -11.91 -20.58
CA LYS A 67 -1.98 -11.16 -20.01
C LYS A 67 -1.92 -11.28 -18.49
N LEU A 68 -2.23 -10.19 -17.79
CA LEU A 68 -2.54 -10.24 -16.36
C LEU A 68 -3.74 -11.19 -16.15
N VAL A 69 -3.69 -11.97 -15.08
CA VAL A 69 -4.83 -12.78 -14.61
C VAL A 69 -5.83 -11.92 -13.88
N THR A 70 -5.41 -10.81 -13.24
CA THR A 70 -6.35 -9.82 -12.71
C THR A 70 -7.27 -9.33 -13.81
N GLU A 71 -8.57 -9.54 -13.59
CA GLU A 71 -9.59 -9.37 -14.63
C GLU A 71 -9.73 -7.91 -15.07
N THR A 72 -9.27 -6.93 -14.28
CA THR A 72 -9.29 -5.51 -14.62
C THR A 72 -8.19 -4.67 -13.95
N ASP A 73 -7.98 -3.43 -14.40
CA ASP A 73 -7.04 -2.47 -13.80
C ASP A 73 -7.47 -2.00 -12.40
N GLU A 74 -8.76 -2.07 -12.11
CA GLU A 74 -9.34 -1.76 -10.82
C GLU A 74 -8.91 -2.78 -9.76
N VAL A 75 -8.90 -4.08 -10.08
CA VAL A 75 -8.46 -5.13 -9.14
C VAL A 75 -6.98 -4.98 -8.81
N ALA A 76 -6.12 -4.80 -9.81
CA ALA A 76 -4.68 -4.63 -9.56
C ALA A 76 -4.36 -3.36 -8.77
N SER A 77 -5.12 -2.28 -8.99
CA SER A 77 -5.01 -1.05 -8.19
C SER A 77 -5.47 -1.27 -6.74
N LEU A 78 -6.51 -2.07 -6.54
CA LEU A 78 -7.00 -2.44 -5.20
C LEU A 78 -5.96 -3.27 -4.46
N ASP A 79 -5.43 -4.34 -5.07
CA ASP A 79 -4.41 -5.19 -4.45
C ASP A 79 -3.18 -4.37 -4.03
N LEU A 80 -2.73 -3.45 -4.90
CA LEU A 80 -1.65 -2.52 -4.57
C LEU A 80 -2.03 -1.66 -3.36
N GLY A 81 -3.24 -1.11 -3.32
CA GLY A 81 -3.75 -0.32 -2.19
C GLY A 81 -3.76 -1.10 -0.88
N LEU A 82 -4.20 -2.36 -0.90
CA LEU A 82 -4.22 -3.24 0.27
C LEU A 82 -2.81 -3.52 0.80
N VAL A 83 -1.84 -3.75 -0.09
CA VAL A 83 -0.42 -3.88 0.28
C VAL A 83 0.11 -2.61 0.96
N LEU A 84 -0.19 -1.44 0.38
CA LEU A 84 0.24 -0.16 0.98
C LEU A 84 -0.39 0.06 2.36
N ILE A 85 -1.64 -0.39 2.55
CA ILE A 85 -2.33 -0.34 3.84
C ILE A 85 -1.66 -1.26 4.86
N ALA A 86 -1.35 -2.51 4.48
CA ALA A 86 -0.65 -3.47 5.33
C ALA A 86 0.69 -2.91 5.84
N LEU A 87 1.42 -2.19 4.98
CA LEU A 87 2.67 -1.54 5.35
C LEU A 87 2.49 -0.34 6.27
N GLY A 88 1.48 0.48 6.02
CA GLY A 88 1.15 1.55 6.96
C GLY A 88 0.75 0.99 8.32
N ILE A 89 0.00 -0.12 8.39
CA ILE A 89 -0.33 -0.81 9.65
C ILE A 89 0.96 -1.29 10.36
N ASN A 90 1.87 -1.94 9.65
CA ASN A 90 3.16 -2.34 10.22
C ASN A 90 3.95 -1.13 10.76
N GLN A 91 3.84 0.03 10.11
CA GLN A 91 4.47 1.26 10.57
C GLN A 91 3.80 1.86 11.80
N ILE A 92 2.47 1.78 11.93
CA ILE A 92 1.73 2.28 13.10
C ILE A 92 2.32 1.69 14.39
N GLY A 93 2.59 0.38 14.41
CA GLY A 93 3.19 -0.30 15.57
C GLY A 93 4.60 0.21 15.94
N ASN A 94 5.35 0.75 14.98
CA ASN A 94 6.67 1.35 15.22
C ASN A 94 6.59 2.82 15.63
N LEU A 95 5.51 3.52 15.27
CA LEU A 95 5.39 4.97 15.47
C LEU A 95 4.59 5.36 16.71
N PHE A 96 3.61 4.57 17.12
CA PHE A 96 2.69 4.95 18.18
C PHE A 96 2.82 4.03 19.41
N PRO A 97 2.47 4.51 20.62
CA PRO A 97 2.34 3.65 21.80
C PRO A 97 1.40 2.47 21.50
N LYS A 98 1.69 1.30 22.08
CA LYS A 98 0.99 0.04 21.78
C LYS A 98 -0.54 0.16 21.74
N GLU A 99 -1.16 0.74 22.78
CA GLU A 99 -2.63 0.89 22.84
C GLU A 99 -3.18 1.77 21.72
N GLN A 100 -2.49 2.87 21.38
CA GLN A 100 -2.87 3.74 20.27
C GLN A 100 -2.67 3.06 18.91
N ALA A 101 -1.59 2.28 18.77
CA ALA A 101 -1.33 1.51 17.57
C ALA A 101 -2.41 0.44 17.32
N GLU A 102 -2.86 -0.24 18.39
CA GLU A 102 -3.95 -1.22 18.32
C GLU A 102 -5.27 -0.56 17.89
N ARG A 103 -5.63 0.60 18.45
CA ARG A 103 -6.83 1.36 18.04
C ARG A 103 -6.76 1.83 16.58
N LEU A 104 -5.66 2.44 16.15
CA LEU A 104 -5.48 2.89 14.77
C LEU A 104 -5.53 1.74 13.76
N THR A 105 -4.95 0.59 14.12
CA THR A 105 -5.02 -0.62 13.32
C THR A 105 -6.47 -1.12 13.21
N GLN A 106 -7.18 -1.17 14.34
CA GLN A 106 -8.59 -1.58 14.35
C GLN A 106 -9.47 -0.63 13.52
N TYR A 107 -9.32 0.68 13.66
CA TYR A 107 -10.07 1.65 12.87
C TYR A 107 -9.75 1.55 11.38
N THR A 108 -8.50 1.24 11.02
CA THR A 108 -8.13 0.97 9.62
C THR A 108 -8.85 -0.27 9.09
N PHE A 109 -8.94 -1.35 9.89
CA PHE A 109 -9.69 -2.54 9.52
C PHE A 109 -11.21 -2.31 9.45
N ASP A 110 -11.78 -1.50 10.35
CA ASP A 110 -13.19 -1.12 10.32
C ASP A 110 -13.55 -0.47 8.98
N GLU A 111 -12.68 0.42 8.47
CA GLU A 111 -12.87 1.09 7.18
C GLU A 111 -12.75 0.14 5.99
N LEU A 112 -11.92 -0.90 6.08
CA LEU A 112 -11.82 -1.95 5.04
C LEU A 112 -13.02 -2.91 5.05
N ALA A 113 -13.57 -3.20 6.23
CA ALA A 113 -14.67 -4.17 6.42
C ALA A 113 -16.02 -3.67 5.89
N VAL A 114 -16.12 -2.41 5.45
CA VAL A 114 -17.33 -1.81 4.88
C VAL A 114 -17.81 -2.57 3.62
N ASP A 115 -16.93 -3.32 2.94
CA ASP A 115 -17.28 -4.10 1.73
C ASP A 115 -18.20 -5.32 1.99
N LYS A 116 -18.54 -5.65 3.25
CA LYS A 116 -19.37 -6.81 3.69
C LYS A 116 -18.91 -8.20 3.24
N THR A 117 -17.90 -8.31 2.39
CA THR A 117 -17.31 -9.57 1.93
C THR A 117 -16.13 -9.98 2.79
N GLY A 118 -15.49 -9.02 3.49
CA GLY A 118 -14.30 -9.25 4.29
C GLY A 118 -13.05 -9.55 3.46
N TYR A 119 -13.17 -9.47 2.13
CA TYR A 119 -12.10 -9.75 1.19
C TYR A 119 -10.91 -8.82 1.43
N SER A 120 -11.16 -7.52 1.50
CA SER A 120 -10.13 -6.50 1.72
C SER A 120 -9.38 -6.67 3.05
N THR A 121 -10.07 -7.11 4.11
CA THR A 121 -9.47 -7.33 5.43
C THR A 121 -8.55 -8.56 5.44
N ASN A 122 -8.99 -9.68 4.86
CA ASN A 122 -8.21 -10.92 4.85
C ASN A 122 -6.90 -10.75 4.05
N GLU A 123 -6.97 -10.08 2.89
CA GLU A 123 -5.80 -9.80 2.07
C GLU A 123 -4.76 -8.95 2.83
N VAL A 124 -5.20 -7.91 3.56
CA VAL A 124 -4.31 -7.09 4.39
C VAL A 124 -3.66 -7.92 5.51
N VAL A 125 -4.41 -8.83 6.14
CA VAL A 125 -3.86 -9.73 7.16
C VAL A 125 -2.79 -10.64 6.57
N ASP A 126 -3.03 -11.22 5.39
CA ASP A 126 -2.06 -12.08 4.70
C ASP A 126 -0.77 -11.31 4.35
N TYR A 127 -0.89 -10.05 3.91
CA TYR A 127 0.27 -9.19 3.68
C TYR A 127 1.05 -8.86 4.97
N ILE A 128 0.37 -8.58 6.08
CA ILE A 128 1.01 -8.35 7.38
C ILE A 128 1.75 -9.60 7.85
N ALA A 129 1.16 -10.79 7.68
CA ALA A 129 1.80 -12.05 7.99
C ALA A 129 3.07 -12.25 7.14
N ALA A 130 2.98 -12.01 5.82
CA ALA A 130 4.12 -12.13 4.91
C ALA A 130 5.28 -11.18 5.26
N LEU A 131 4.98 -9.95 5.70
CA LEU A 131 5.98 -9.02 6.22
C LEU A 131 6.68 -9.55 7.47
N SER A 132 5.94 -10.26 8.33
CA SER A 132 6.42 -10.76 9.62
C SER A 132 7.21 -12.08 9.51
N GLU A 133 6.95 -12.86 8.45
CA GLU A 133 7.67 -14.11 8.16
C GLU A 133 9.08 -13.89 7.60
N GLY A 134 9.37 -12.68 7.10
CA GLY A 134 10.69 -12.30 6.59
C GLY A 134 11.75 -12.29 7.69
N LYS A 135 12.95 -12.79 7.39
CA LYS A 135 14.10 -12.74 8.31
C LYS A 135 14.62 -11.33 8.56
N ASP A 136 14.36 -10.44 7.62
CA ASP A 136 14.60 -9.01 7.70
C ASP A 136 13.53 -8.25 6.90
N ALA A 137 13.58 -6.92 6.95
CA ALA A 137 12.60 -6.08 6.25
C ALA A 137 12.57 -6.36 4.74
N LYS A 138 13.74 -6.57 4.12
CA LYS A 138 13.82 -6.83 2.68
C LYS A 138 13.15 -8.16 2.33
N ASP A 139 13.43 -9.21 3.09
CA ASP A 139 12.82 -10.53 2.94
C ASP A 139 11.30 -10.46 3.10
N GLY A 140 10.80 -9.69 4.09
CA GLY A 140 9.37 -9.45 4.27
C GLY A 140 8.72 -8.73 3.07
N PHE A 141 9.37 -7.69 2.55
CA PHE A 141 8.91 -7.02 1.33
C PHE A 141 8.91 -7.94 0.11
N ASP A 142 9.94 -8.77 -0.05
CA ASP A 142 10.05 -9.74 -1.14
C ASP A 142 8.90 -10.76 -1.08
N ASN A 143 8.48 -11.20 0.11
CA ASN A 143 7.33 -12.07 0.31
C ASN A 143 6.02 -11.41 -0.13
N VAL A 144 5.77 -10.17 0.30
CA VAL A 144 4.58 -9.39 -0.10
C VAL A 144 4.52 -9.20 -1.61
N ILE A 145 5.63 -8.81 -2.24
CA ILE A 145 5.69 -8.63 -3.70
C ILE A 145 5.39 -9.95 -4.41
N THR A 146 5.86 -11.07 -3.85
CA THR A 146 5.59 -12.40 -4.42
C THR A 146 4.10 -12.75 -4.34
N ILE A 147 3.41 -12.45 -3.24
CA ILE A 147 1.96 -12.62 -3.13
C ILE A 147 1.23 -11.77 -4.17
N LEU A 148 1.58 -10.49 -4.26
CA LEU A 148 0.97 -9.54 -5.21
C LEU A 148 1.13 -10.00 -6.66
N LEU A 149 2.34 -10.44 -7.04
CA LEU A 149 2.60 -10.96 -8.38
C LEU A 149 1.82 -12.26 -8.66
N ASN A 150 1.68 -13.15 -7.68
CA ASN A 150 0.88 -14.37 -7.83
C ASN A 150 -0.62 -14.06 -7.99
N GLN A 151 -1.12 -12.97 -7.39
CA GLN A 151 -2.50 -12.51 -7.62
C GLN A 151 -2.65 -11.94 -9.03
N TRP A 152 -1.70 -11.11 -9.47
CA TRP A 152 -1.72 -10.46 -10.77
C TRP A 152 -1.51 -11.41 -11.95
N PHE A 153 -0.74 -12.47 -11.77
CA PHE A 153 -0.33 -13.38 -12.84
C PHE A 153 -0.77 -14.84 -12.64
N GLY A 154 -1.48 -15.13 -11.55
CA GLY A 154 -1.90 -16.47 -11.17
C GLY A 154 -0.81 -17.28 -10.47
N LYS A 155 -1.22 -18.40 -9.84
CA LYS A 155 -0.33 -19.39 -9.24
C LYS A 155 0.37 -20.18 -10.35
N ASN A 156 1.47 -19.65 -10.88
CA ASN A 156 2.52 -20.26 -11.72
C ASN A 156 3.30 -19.14 -12.43
N THR A 157 3.90 -18.24 -11.64
CA THR A 157 4.73 -17.11 -12.13
C THR A 157 5.94 -17.56 -12.96
N ASP A 158 6.22 -18.87 -12.97
CA ASP A 158 7.04 -19.62 -13.95
C ASP A 158 6.63 -19.42 -15.43
N THR A 159 5.55 -18.71 -15.74
CA THR A 159 5.13 -18.42 -17.13
C THR A 159 5.27 -16.96 -17.55
N ILE A 160 5.70 -16.06 -16.65
CA ILE A 160 6.10 -14.71 -17.05
C ILE A 160 7.48 -14.82 -17.72
N MET A 161 7.49 -15.05 -19.03
CA MET A 161 8.73 -15.11 -19.81
C MET A 161 9.45 -13.75 -19.78
N PHE A 162 10.35 -13.59 -18.82
CA PHE A 162 11.37 -12.56 -18.84
C PHE A 162 12.42 -12.94 -19.87
N LYS A 163 12.82 -11.99 -20.72
CA LYS A 163 13.88 -12.21 -21.69
C LYS A 163 15.22 -12.18 -20.92
N PRO A 164 15.94 -13.30 -20.75
CA PRO A 164 17.23 -13.25 -20.07
C PRO A 164 18.19 -12.38 -20.87
N ILE A 165 18.99 -11.57 -20.17
CA ILE A 165 20.07 -10.76 -20.77
C ILE A 165 21.11 -11.67 -21.48
N SER A 166 21.14 -12.98 -21.16
CA SER A 166 22.18 -13.92 -21.62
C SER A 166 21.69 -15.26 -22.20
N GLY A 167 20.42 -15.43 -22.57
CA GLY A 167 19.97 -16.61 -23.35
C GLY A 167 19.84 -17.95 -22.60
N SER A 168 20.05 -18.00 -21.27
CA SER A 168 19.73 -19.18 -20.44
C SER A 168 18.33 -19.02 -19.83
N GLY A 169 17.40 -19.91 -20.19
CA GLY A 169 15.99 -19.86 -19.79
C GLY A 169 15.74 -20.20 -18.31
N VAL A 170 16.09 -19.27 -17.42
CA VAL A 170 15.63 -19.30 -16.02
C VAL A 170 14.60 -18.18 -15.84
N LEU A 171 13.41 -18.58 -15.40
CA LEU A 171 12.32 -17.69 -15.00
C LEU A 171 12.60 -17.15 -13.59
N VAL A 172 13.42 -16.11 -13.52
CA VAL A 172 13.55 -15.32 -12.30
C VAL A 172 12.48 -14.23 -12.43
N ILE A 173 11.57 -14.10 -11.45
CA ILE A 173 10.79 -12.86 -11.29
C ILE A 173 11.81 -11.73 -11.36
N ASP A 174 11.79 -10.96 -12.43
CA ASP A 174 12.89 -10.05 -12.74
C ASP A 174 13.14 -9.16 -11.51
N PRO A 175 14.36 -9.18 -10.93
CA PRO A 175 14.74 -8.31 -9.83
C PRO A 175 14.34 -6.86 -10.09
N ILE A 176 14.30 -6.44 -11.36
CA ILE A 176 13.84 -5.13 -11.80
C ILE A 176 12.36 -4.89 -11.49
N ILE A 177 11.47 -5.87 -11.72
CA ILE A 177 10.04 -5.72 -11.37
C ILE A 177 9.87 -5.66 -9.85
N LYS A 178 10.58 -6.51 -9.11
CA LYS A 178 10.55 -6.47 -7.63
C LYS A 178 11.05 -5.13 -7.11
N ASP A 179 12.17 -4.65 -7.62
CA ASP A 179 12.73 -3.34 -7.25
C ASP A 179 11.77 -2.20 -7.57
N PHE A 180 11.01 -2.25 -8.67
CA PHE A 180 10.03 -1.21 -8.99
C PHE A 180 8.79 -1.23 -8.11
N ILE A 181 8.26 -2.42 -7.83
CA ILE A 181 7.16 -2.58 -6.90
C ILE A 181 7.64 -2.15 -5.50
N PHE A 182 8.86 -2.53 -5.11
CA PHE A 182 9.50 -2.08 -3.88
C PHE A 182 9.65 -0.55 -3.83
N GLU A 183 10.15 0.11 -4.88
CA GLU A 183 10.25 1.58 -4.96
C GLU A 183 8.88 2.26 -4.81
N ALA A 184 7.86 1.72 -5.48
CA ALA A 184 6.49 2.21 -5.40
C ALA A 184 5.95 2.11 -3.96
N ILE A 185 6.18 0.95 -3.35
CA ILE A 185 5.65 0.59 -2.05
C ILE A 185 6.41 1.25 -0.89
N ALA A 186 7.73 1.39 -0.98
CA ALA A 186 8.59 1.98 0.03
C ALA A 186 8.32 3.48 0.27
N LEU A 187 7.56 4.13 -0.62
CA LEU A 187 7.13 5.53 -0.46
C LEU A 187 5.83 5.69 0.35
N ALA A 188 5.07 4.61 0.55
CA ALA A 188 3.80 4.63 1.28
C ALA A 188 3.89 4.87 2.80
N PRO A 189 4.96 4.51 3.53
CA PRO A 189 5.10 4.80 4.96
C PRO A 189 5.15 6.30 5.32
N THR A 190 5.02 7.23 4.38
CA THR A 190 5.14 8.66 4.68
C THR A 190 3.89 9.25 5.34
N PHE A 191 2.73 8.57 5.27
CA PHE A 191 1.49 9.08 5.84
C PHE A 191 1.54 9.20 7.37
N TRP A 192 1.81 8.10 8.07
CA TRP A 192 1.78 8.08 9.54
C TRP A 192 2.91 8.90 10.16
N ASP A 193 4.07 8.98 9.50
CA ASP A 193 5.14 9.90 9.88
C ASP A 193 4.68 11.37 9.79
N THR A 194 3.99 11.73 8.71
CA THR A 194 3.44 13.08 8.52
C THR A 194 2.38 13.37 9.59
N ILE A 195 1.45 12.43 9.81
CA ILE A 195 0.41 12.58 10.84
C ILE A 195 1.03 12.76 12.22
N LYS A 196 2.00 11.92 12.61
CA LYS A 196 2.67 12.01 13.91
C LYS A 196 3.46 13.32 14.07
N GLY A 197 4.05 13.83 13.00
CA GLY A 197 4.82 15.08 13.01
C GLY A 197 3.95 16.34 13.07
N ASP A 198 2.83 16.33 12.35
CA ASP A 198 1.98 17.53 12.18
C ASP A 198 0.79 17.57 13.16
N TYR A 199 0.37 16.41 13.70
CA TYR A 199 -0.85 16.29 14.51
C TYR A 199 -0.62 15.53 15.83
N LYS A 200 -1.36 15.92 16.85
CA LYS A 200 -1.59 15.15 18.07
C LYS A 200 -2.88 14.36 17.88
N LEU A 201 -2.73 13.04 17.81
CA LEU A 201 -3.85 12.11 17.69
C LEU A 201 -4.55 11.92 19.05
N TYR A 202 -5.87 11.81 19.01
CA TYR A 202 -6.69 11.51 20.18
C TYR A 202 -7.86 10.58 19.82
N GLU A 203 -8.29 9.78 20.80
CA GLU A 203 -9.48 8.94 20.70
C GLU A 203 -10.73 9.81 20.92
N ASN A 204 -11.63 9.86 19.93
CA ASN A 204 -12.94 10.49 20.08
C ASN A 204 -13.99 9.43 20.41
N SER A 205 -14.69 9.62 21.54
CA SER A 205 -15.72 8.71 22.08
C SER A 205 -17.02 8.74 21.28
#